data_AF-A0A2M6WE52-F1
#
_entry.id   AF-A0A2M6WE52-F1
#
_cell.length_a   1.000
_cell.length_b   1.000
_cell.length_c   1.000
_cell.angle_alpha   90.00
_cell.angle_beta   90.00
_cell.angle_gamma   90.00
#
_symmetry.space_group_name_H-M   'P 1'
#
loop_
_entity.id
_entity.type
_entity.pdbx_description
1 polymer ?
#
loop_
_entity_poly.entity_id
_entity_poly.type
_entity_poly.pdbx_seq_one_letter_code
_entity_poly.pdbx_strand_id
1 'polypeptide(L)' 'MNSMQVSESDLQEFIQLYQKEFGEVLTPEEAEPIAEKLVVFYERILNHPLPESDREEETT' A
#
# COMPACT_ATOMS: atom_id res chain seq x y z
N MET A 1 -10.58 11.23 -9.97
CA MET A 1 -10.21 10.40 -8.80
C MET A 1 -9.77 11.36 -7.72
N ASN A 2 -10.41 11.35 -6.55
CA ASN A 2 -9.91 12.10 -5.41
C ASN A 2 -8.55 11.48 -5.05
N SER A 3 -7.46 12.24 -5.18
CA SER A 3 -6.18 11.78 -4.67
C SER A 3 -6.30 11.81 -3.15
N MET A 4 -6.19 10.64 -2.52
CA MET A 4 -6.17 10.55 -1.07
C MET A 4 -4.85 11.11 -0.60
N GLN A 5 -4.91 12.29 -0.01
CA GLN A 5 -3.73 12.96 0.50
C GLN A 5 -3.29 12.26 1.79
N VAL A 6 -2.11 11.66 1.75
CA VAL A 6 -1.46 11.10 2.94
C VAL A 6 -1.07 12.26 3.85
N SER A 7 -1.34 12.13 5.16
CA SER A 7 -0.95 13.18 6.10
C SER A 7 0.57 13.27 6.21
N GLU A 8 1.10 14.44 6.56
CA GLU A 8 2.55 14.61 6.73
C GLU A 8 3.13 13.68 7.80
N SER A 9 2.39 13.42 8.88
CA SER A 9 2.82 12.50 9.94
C SER A 9 2.90 11.05 9.45
N ASP A 10 1.90 10.61 8.69
CA ASP A 10 1.88 9.24 8.15
C ASP A 10 2.97 9.04 7.09
N LEU A 11 3.24 10.09 6.29
CA LEU A 11 4.32 10.07 5.31
C LEU A 11 5.69 9.96 5.98
N GLN A 12 5.91 10.67 7.09
CA GLN A 12 7.14 10.58 7.87
C GLN A 12 7.32 9.20 8.50
N GLU A 13 6.24 8.63 9.07
CA GLU A 13 6.27 7.28 9.61
C GLU A 13 6.58 6.25 8.52
N PHE A 14 5.94 6.38 7.34
CA PHE A 14 6.22 5.52 6.19
C PHE A 14 7.69 5.56 5.78
N ILE A 15 8.31 6.73 5.70
CA ILE A 15 9.74 6.88 5.36
C ILE A 15 10.62 6.17 6.40
N GLN A 16 10.33 6.34 7.69
CA GLN A 16 11.09 5.69 8.76
C GLN A 16 10.97 4.17 8.71
N LEU A 17 9.77 3.65 8.47
CA LEU A 17 9.54 2.22 8.31
C LEU A 17 10.23 1.67 7.07
N TYR A 18 10.17 2.38 5.95
CA TYR A 18 10.83 1.98 4.71
C TYR A 18 12.35 1.88 4.90
N GLN A 19 12.95 2.89 5.55
CA GLN A 19 14.37 2.87 5.88
C GLN A 19 14.74 1.71 6.79
N LYS A 20 13.92 1.45 7.81
CA LYS A 20 14.17 0.36 8.75
C LYS A 20 14.17 -1.01 8.07
N GLU A 21 13.25 -1.22 7.13
CA GLU A 21 13.02 -2.54 6.53
C GLU A 21 13.86 -2.81 5.28
N PHE A 22 14.12 -1.77 4.48
CA PHE A 22 14.87 -1.90 3.23
C PHE A 22 16.28 -1.27 3.28
N GLY A 23 16.58 -0.49 4.33
CA GLY A 23 17.87 0.20 4.47
C GLY A 23 18.01 1.44 3.57
N GLU A 24 16.97 1.80 2.82
CA GLU A 24 16.97 2.91 1.87
C GLU A 24 16.19 4.11 2.44
N VAL A 25 16.75 5.31 2.28
CA VAL A 25 16.09 6.55 2.71
C VAL A 25 15.40 7.17 1.51
N LEU A 26 14.07 7.24 1.58
CA LEU A 26 13.25 7.97 0.60
C LEU A 26 13.17 9.44 0.99
N THR A 27 13.21 10.31 -0.01
CA THR A 27 12.78 11.71 0.15
C THR A 27 11.24 11.77 0.25
N PRO A 28 10.67 12.83 0.83
CA PRO A 28 9.21 13.01 0.85
C PRO A 28 8.57 12.94 -0.54
N GLU A 29 9.22 13.54 -1.56
CA GLU A 29 8.75 13.54 -2.95
C GLU A 29 8.71 12.13 -3.57
N GLU A 30 9.62 11.25 -3.18
CA GLU A 30 9.63 9.84 -3.62
C GLU A 30 8.63 8.99 -2.84
N ALA A 31 8.48 9.26 -1.54
CA ALA A 31 7.63 8.50 -0.64
C ALA A 31 6.13 8.74 -0.88
N GLU A 32 5.74 9.98 -1.19
CA GLU A 32 4.35 10.39 -1.37
C GLU A 32 3.60 9.54 -2.42
N PRO A 33 4.06 9.40 -3.68
CA PRO A 33 3.36 8.60 -4.67
C PRO A 33 3.34 7.10 -4.35
N ILE A 34 4.25 6.61 -3.50
CA ILE A 34 4.26 5.20 -3.06
C ILE A 34 3.21 4.99 -1.98
N ALA A 35 3.18 5.87 -0.97
CA ALA A 35 2.23 5.83 0.13
C ALA A 35 0.78 5.98 -0.39
N GLU A 36 0.53 6.92 -1.31
CA GLU A 36 -0.80 7.09 -1.94
C GLU A 36 -1.26 5.82 -2.66
N LYS A 37 -0.38 5.18 -3.44
CA LYS A 37 -0.71 3.92 -4.14
C LYS A 37 -1.03 2.80 -3.17
N LEU A 38 -0.33 2.73 -2.04
CA LEU A 38 -0.56 1.74 -0.99
C LEU A 38 -1.95 1.93 -0.36
N VAL A 39 -2.33 3.16 -0.04
CA VAL A 39 -3.67 3.48 0.48
C VAL A 39 -4.73 3.08 -0.54
N VAL A 40 -4.60 3.52 -1.79
CA VAL A 40 -5.55 3.18 -2.86
C VAL A 40 -5.66 1.67 -3.06
N PHE A 41 -4.55 0.94 -3.00
CA PHE A 41 -4.55 -0.51 -3.12
C PHE A 41 -5.29 -1.18 -1.96
N TYR A 42 -5.01 -0.75 -0.73
CA TYR A 42 -5.66 -1.29 0.47
C TYR A 42 -7.17 -1.03 0.44
N GLU A 43 -7.61 0.17 0.09
CA GLU A 43 -9.03 0.48 -0.09
C GLU A 43 -9.68 -0.37 -1.16
N ARG A 44 -8.98 -0.64 -2.26
CA ARG A 44 -9.51 -1.49 -3.33
C ARG A 44 -9.72 -2.92 -2.84
N ILE A 45 -8.81 -3.46 -2.03
CA ILE A 45 -8.97 -4.80 -1.42
C ILE A 45 -10.15 -4.80 -0.45
N LEU A 46 -10.29 -3.77 0.39
CA LEU A 46 -11.37 -3.69 1.36
C LEU A 46 -12.75 -3.58 0.70
N ASN A 47 -12.87 -2.80 -0.37
CA ASN A 47 -14.14 -2.54 -1.06
C ASN A 47 -14.48 -3.59 -2.13
N HIS A 48 -13.46 -4.23 -2.69
CA HIS A 48 -13.60 -5.33 -3.63
C HIS A 48 -12.79 -6.50 -3.10
N PRO A 49 -13.34 -7.28 -2.15
CA PRO A 49 -12.68 -8.49 -1.69
C PRO A 49 -12.32 -9.32 -2.92
N LEU A 50 -11.07 -9.79 -2.94
CA LEU A 50 -10.61 -10.67 -4.01
C LEU A 50 -11.62 -11.81 -4.15
N PRO A 51 -12.03 -12.17 -5.38
CA PRO A 51 -12.90 -13.32 -5.55
C PRO A 51 -12.28 -14.48 -4.81
N GLU A 52 -13.08 -15.20 -4.02
CA GLU A 52 -12.64 -16.46 -3.44
C GLU A 52 -12.09 -17.26 -4.61
N SER A 53 -10.78 -17.50 -4.62
CA SER A 53 -10.18 -18.35 -5.62
C SER A 53 -10.94 -19.65 -5.49
N ASP A 54 -11.69 -20.04 -6.52
CA ASP A 54 -12.20 -21.39 -6.66
C ASP A 54 -10.95 -22.25 -6.49
N ARG A 55 -10.77 -22.81 -5.30
CA ARG A 55 -9.87 -23.92 -5.09
C ARG A 55 -10.52 -24.99 -5.92
N GLU A 56 -10.08 -25.08 -7.17
CA GLU A 56 -10.20 -26.28 -7.96
C GLU A 56 -9.71 -27.39 -7.02
N GLU A 57 -10.68 -28.09 -6.43
CA GLU A 57 -10.45 -29.40 -5.88
C GLU A 57 -9.98 -30.23 -7.08
N GLU A 58 -8.67 -30.26 -7.29
CA GLU A 58 -8.01 -31.24 -8.13
C GLU A 58 -8.39 -32.61 -7.57
N THR A 59 -9.42 -33.18 -8.19
CA THR A 59 -9.65 -34.60 -8.47
C THR A 59 -8.80 -35.60 -7.67
N THR A 60 -9.48 -36.44 -6.88
CA THR A 60 -9.07 -37.83 -6.65
C THR A 60 -10.26 -38.75 -6.90
#